data_AF-Q9X1Z7-F1
#
_entry.id   AF-Q9X1Z7-F1
#
_cell.length_a   1.000
_cell.length_b   1.000
_cell.length_c   1.000
_cell.angle_alpha   90.00
_cell.angle_beta   90.00
_cell.angle_gamma   90.00
#
_symmetry.space_group_name_H-M   'P 1'
#
loop_
_entity.id
_entity.type
_entity.pdbx_description
1 polymer ?
#
loop_
_entity_poly.entity_id
_entity_poly.type
_entity_poly.pdbx_seq_one_letter_code
_entity_poly.pdbx_strand_id
1 'polypeptide(L)' 'MISVDGKYYSFSLDIVQKDEGTEVRLYPKPQSIL' A
#
# COMPACT_ATOMS: atom_id res chain seq x y z
N MET A 1 0.70 2.88 5.32
CA MET A 1 0.84 4.32 4.98
C MET A 1 2.30 4.55 4.66
N ILE A 2 2.59 5.24 3.56
CA ILE A 2 3.96 5.52 3.11
C ILE A 2 4.16 7.03 3.11
N SER A 3 5.28 7.51 3.66
CA SER A 3 5.66 8.92 3.63
C SER A 3 6.69 9.14 2.53
N VAL A 4 6.41 10.07 1.62
CA VAL A 4 7.33 10.50 0.55
C VAL A 4 7.35 12.03 0.54
N ASP A 5 8.51 12.63 0.74
CA ASP A 5 8.71 14.09 0.75
C ASP A 5 7.72 14.85 1.67
N GLY A 6 7.46 14.30 2.86
CA GLY A 6 6.53 14.89 3.84
C GLY A 6 5.04 14.75 3.48
N LYS A 7 4.72 14.12 2.34
CA LYS A 7 3.35 13.73 1.97
C LYS A 7 3.08 12.28 2.36
N TYR A 8 1.91 12.03 2.93
CA TYR A 8 1.47 10.70 3.33
C TYR A 8 0.54 10.12 2.27
N TYR A 9 0.81 8.88 1.87
CA TYR A 9 0.01 8.12 0.93
C TYR A 9 -0.59 6.90 1.61
N SER A 10 -1.89 6.71 1.39
CA SER A 10 -2.67 5.60 1.92
C SER A 10 -2.83 4.54 0.84
N PHE A 11 -2.63 3.28 1.23
CA PHE A 11 -2.78 2.13 0.37
C PHE A 11 -3.66 1.08 1.06
N SER A 12 -4.43 0.33 0.29
CA SER A 12 -4.93 -0.98 0.72
C SER A 12 -3.80 -1.99 0.60
N LEU A 13 -3.77 -2.92 1.55
CA LEU A 13 -2.80 -4.01 1.61
C LEU A 13 -3.54 -5.31 1.32
N ASP A 14 -3.02 -6.10 0.40
CA ASP A 14 -3.44 -7.48 0.18
C ASP A 14 -2.22 -8.39 0.37
N ILE A 15 -2.40 -9.47 1.13
CA ILE A 15 -1.33 -10.41 1.49
C ILE A 15 -1.77 -11.79 1.00
N VAL A 16 -1.03 -12.33 0.03
CA VAL A 16 -1.30 -13.64 -0.55
C VAL A 16 -0.17 -14.59 -0.17
N GLN A 17 -0.51 -15.63 0.61
CA GLN A 17 0.41 -16.72 0.92
C GLN A 17 0.55 -17.62 -0.31
N LYS A 18 1.79 -17.88 -0.73
CA LYS A 18 2.14 -18.83 -1.81
C LYS A 18 3.14 -19.85 -1.30
N ASP A 19 3.31 -20.92 -2.06
CA ASP A 19 4.27 -21.98 -1.75
C ASP A 19 5.72 -21.46 -1.71
N GLU A 20 6.03 -20.44 -2.52
CA GLU A 20 7.35 -19.82 -2.63
C GLU A 20 7.58 -18.68 -1.62
N GLY A 21 6.56 -18.31 -0.84
CA GLY A 21 6.63 -17.22 0.13
C GLY A 21 5.38 -16.35 0.14
N THR A 22 5.52 -15.12 0.64
CA THR A 22 4.40 -14.19 0.79
C THR A 22 4.47 -13.10 -0.27
N GLU A 23 3.44 -13.02 -1.12
CA GLU A 23 3.25 -11.89 -2.01
C GLU A 23 2.50 -10.77 -1.28
N VAL A 24 3.05 -9.56 -1.30
CA VAL A 24 2.42 -8.36 -0.71
C VAL A 24 2.08 -7.38 -1.82
N ARG A 25 0.80 -7.05 -1.97
CA ARG A 25 0.30 -6.11 -2.98
C ARG A 25 -0.19 -4.85 -2.30
N LEU A 26 0.17 -3.70 -2.89
CA LEU A 26 -0.25 -2.39 -2.43
C LEU A 26 -1.12 -1.72 -3.50
N TYR A 27 -2.31 -1.29 -3.12
CA TYR A 27 -3.23 -0.58 -4.00
C TYR A 27 -3.42 0.86 -3.52
N PRO A 28 -3.11 1.88 -4.34
CA PRO A 28 -3.28 3.26 -3.93
C PRO A 28 -4.74 3.54 -3.60
N LYS A 29 -4.99 4.18 -2.47
CA LYS A 29 -6.31 4.72 -2.14
C LYS A 29 -6.42 6.14 -2.68
N PRO A 30 -7.62 6.57 -3.13
CA PRO A 30 -7.87 7.96 -3.46
C PRO A 30 -7.36 8.87 -2.35
N GLN A 31 -6.48 9.80 -2.71
CA GLN A 31 -5.97 10.80 -1.80
C GLN A 31 -6.98 11.94 -1.75
N SER A 32 -7.46 12.29 -0.55
CA SER A 32 -8.25 13.50 -0.37
C SER A 32 -7.31 14.69 -0.57
N ILE A 33 -7.57 15.50 -1.59
CA ILE A 33 -6.88 16.78 -1.79
C ILE A 33 -7.67 17.80 -0.96
N LEU A 34 -7.30 17.96 0.31
CA LEU A 34 -7.73 19.09 1.14
C LEU A 34 -6.73 20.23 0.96
#